data_AF-A0A965RVZ8-F1
#
_entry.id   AF-A0A965RVZ8-F1
#
_cell.length_a   1.000
_cell.length_b   1.000
_cell.length_c   1.000
_cell.angle_alpha   90.00
_cell.angle_beta   90.00
_cell.angle_gamma   90.00
#
_symmetry.space_group_name_H-M   'P 1'
#
loop_
_entity.id
_entity.type
_entity.pdbx_description
1 polymer ?
#
loop_
_entity_poly.entity_id
_entity_poly.type
_entity_poly.pdbx_seq_one_letter_code
_entity_poly.pdbx_strand_id
1 'polypeptide(L)'
;MLLSGKKTIIVEGGGFKTSFSAGVLDAFRITNFDDFDAFVAVSGGSLAVSYFLGNQFGSYINSMKQLCKDPRFIQISKTFSDGLMNLDFFIEVAEKEFPFDMETA
;
A
#
# COMPACT_ATOMS: atom_id res chain seq x y z
N MET A 1 18.93 30.63 10.80
CA MET A 1 18.35 30.11 9.54
C MET A 1 18.77 28.65 9.46
N LEU A 2 17.95 27.75 10.03
CA LEU A 2 18.16 26.30 9.87
C LEU A 2 17.98 26.01 8.37
N LEU A 3 18.88 25.24 7.77
CA LEU A 3 18.64 24.68 6.44
C LEU A 3 17.33 23.90 6.54
N SER A 4 16.23 24.48 6.05
CA SER A 4 14.93 23.81 6.03
C SER A 4 15.00 22.72 4.99
N GLY A 5 15.51 21.55 5.38
CA GLY A 5 15.53 20.37 4.51
C GLY A 5 14.11 19.97 4.17
N LYS A 6 13.91 19.45 2.95
CA LYS A 6 12.62 18.88 2.53
C LYS A 6 12.30 17.66 3.39
N LYS A 7 11.15 17.66 4.07
CA LYS A 7 10.65 16.50 4.81
C LYS A 7 10.11 15.48 3.82
N THR A 8 10.74 14.31 3.80
CA THR A 8 10.41 13.24 2.84
C THR A 8 10.02 11.99 3.59
N ILE A 9 8.87 11.41 3.24
CA ILE A 9 8.53 10.04 3.66
C ILE A 9 9.17 9.06 2.68
N ILE A 10 9.83 8.02 3.21
CA ILE A 10 10.29 6.88 2.44
C ILE A 10 9.56 5.64 2.94
N VAL A 11 8.82 4.96 2.05
CA VAL A 11 8.08 3.73 2.39
C VAL A 11 8.63 2.55 1.60
N GLU A 12 9.28 1.64 2.32
CA GLU A 12 9.78 0.40 1.74
C GLU A 12 8.64 -0.58 1.40
N GLY A 13 8.89 -1.41 0.40
CA GLY A 13 8.08 -2.58 0.11
C GLY A 13 8.40 -3.74 1.05
N GLY A 14 7.53 -4.74 1.11
CA GLY A 14 7.76 -5.92 1.96
C GLY A 14 6.64 -6.95 1.95
N GLY A 15 5.83 -6.97 0.87
CA GLY A 15 4.59 -7.74 0.82
C GLY A 15 3.64 -7.32 1.95
N PHE A 16 3.07 -8.28 2.66
CA PHE A 16 2.17 -8.02 3.79
C PHE A 16 2.78 -7.20 4.92
N LYS A 17 4.11 -7.17 5.07
CA LYS A 17 4.78 -6.38 6.12
C LYS A 17 4.60 -4.88 5.93
N THR A 18 4.36 -4.43 4.70
CA THR A 18 4.06 -3.01 4.42
C THR A 18 2.75 -2.56 5.09
N SER A 19 1.88 -3.48 5.55
CA SER A 19 0.69 -3.14 6.34
C SER A 19 1.00 -2.33 7.60
N PHE A 20 2.19 -2.52 8.20
CA PHE A 20 2.63 -1.69 9.33
C PHE A 20 2.79 -0.22 8.92
N SER A 21 3.56 0.02 7.85
CA SER A 21 3.79 1.37 7.32
C SER A 21 2.50 2.01 6.82
N ALA A 22 1.60 1.24 6.20
CA ALA A 22 0.28 1.72 5.82
C ALA A 22 -0.54 2.18 7.05
N GLY A 23 -0.48 1.44 8.16
CA GLY A 23 -1.09 1.86 9.42
C GLY A 23 -0.50 3.15 10.00
N VAL A 24 0.80 3.39 9.82
CA VAL A 24 1.43 4.67 10.20
C VAL A 24 0.91 5.82 9.33
N LEU A 25 0.79 5.62 8.01
CA LEU A 25 0.20 6.61 7.10
C LEU A 25 -1.27 6.89 7.44
N ASP A 26 -2.05 5.86 7.71
CA ASP A 26 -3.44 5.99 8.19
C ASP A 26 -3.51 6.79 9.51
N ALA A 27 -2.56 6.58 10.43
CA ALA A 27 -2.48 7.36 11.66
C ALA A 27 -2.14 8.83 11.40
N PHE A 28 -1.21 9.13 10.49
CA PHE A 28 -0.92 10.49 10.04
C PHE A 28 -2.16 11.18 9.48
N ARG A 29 -2.97 10.45 8.71
CA ARG A 29 -4.23 10.97 8.18
C ARG A 29 -5.22 11.32 9.29
N ILE A 30 -5.44 10.41 10.25
CA ILE A 30 -6.38 10.63 11.37
C ILE A 30 -5.97 11.84 12.22
N THR A 31 -4.67 12.08 12.38
CA THR A 31 -4.16 13.20 13.18
C THR A 31 -3.97 14.50 12.40
N ASN A 32 -4.34 14.54 11.10
CA ASN A 32 -4.05 15.65 10.18
C ASN A 32 -2.56 16.03 10.17
N PHE A 33 -1.70 15.02 10.19
CA PHE A 33 -0.24 15.18 10.11
C PHE A 33 0.23 14.94 8.68
N ASP A 34 0.26 16.00 7.86
CA ASP A 34 0.56 15.93 6.43
C ASP A 34 1.66 16.90 5.98
N ASP A 35 2.46 17.39 6.94
CA ASP A 35 3.52 18.38 6.71
C ASP A 35 4.78 17.74 6.09
N PHE A 36 4.64 17.18 4.88
CA PHE A 36 5.68 16.51 4.09
C PHE A 36 5.78 17.10 2.68
N ASP A 37 7.00 17.27 2.18
CA ASP A 37 7.29 17.84 0.87
C ASP A 37 7.38 16.79 -0.25
N ALA A 38 7.65 15.53 0.10
CA ALA A 38 7.87 14.46 -0.87
C ALA A 38 7.59 13.06 -0.30
N PHE A 39 7.26 12.13 -1.20
CA PHE A 39 7.07 10.72 -0.91
C PHE A 39 7.89 9.88 -1.88
N VAL A 40 8.66 8.93 -1.36
CA VAL A 40 9.38 7.93 -2.13
C VAL A 40 8.93 6.57 -1.66
N ALA A 41 8.43 5.73 -2.55
CA ALA A 41 7.88 4.45 -2.15
C ALA A 41 8.04 3.38 -3.23
N VAL A 42 8.21 2.12 -2.80
CA VAL A 42 8.47 1.00 -3.71
C VAL A 42 7.52 -0.18 -3.45
N SER A 43 7.07 -0.85 -4.52
CA SER A 43 6.22 -2.05 -4.44
C SER A 43 4.97 -1.81 -3.59
N GLY A 44 4.73 -2.60 -2.53
CA GLY A 44 3.62 -2.39 -1.59
C GLY A 44 3.64 -1.00 -0.94
N GLY A 45 4.81 -0.39 -0.79
CA GLY A 45 4.94 0.97 -0.26
C GLY A 45 4.30 1.99 -1.19
N SER A 46 4.45 1.82 -2.52
CA SER A 46 3.83 2.70 -3.50
C SER A 46 2.31 2.67 -3.38
N LEU A 47 1.73 1.48 -3.21
CA LEU A 47 0.29 1.33 -2.99
C LEU A 47 -0.18 1.99 -1.69
N ALA A 48 0.56 1.80 -0.59
CA ALA A 48 0.23 2.43 0.69
C ALA A 48 0.27 3.96 0.60
N VAL A 49 1.30 4.52 -0.05
CA VAL A 49 1.40 5.97 -0.30
C VAL A 49 0.30 6.45 -1.23
N SER A 50 -0.03 5.71 -2.30
CA SER A 50 -1.14 6.06 -3.20
C SER A 50 -2.44 6.21 -2.41
N TYR A 51 -2.86 5.19 -1.66
CA TYR A 51 -4.09 5.29 -0.85
C TYR A 51 -4.04 6.40 0.21
N PHE A 52 -2.88 6.64 0.81
CA PHE A 52 -2.71 7.76 1.74
C PHE A 52 -2.93 9.11 1.06
N LEU A 53 -2.32 9.34 -0.12
CA LEU A 53 -2.47 10.59 -0.87
C LEU A 53 -3.89 10.76 -1.42
N GLY A 54 -4.50 9.68 -1.92
CA GLY A 54 -5.89 9.64 -2.41
C GLY A 54 -6.97 9.76 -1.33
N ASN A 55 -6.59 10.00 -0.06
CA ASN A 55 -7.50 10.09 1.07
C ASN A 55 -8.36 8.82 1.29
N GLN A 56 -7.87 7.66 0.85
CA GLN A 56 -8.58 6.38 0.90
C GLN A 56 -8.19 5.57 2.14
N PHE A 57 -8.53 6.10 3.33
CA PHE A 57 -8.19 5.52 4.63
C PHE A 57 -8.47 4.01 4.73
N GLY A 58 -7.48 3.24 5.22
CA GLY A 58 -7.63 1.81 5.48
C GLY A 58 -7.68 0.91 4.25
N SER A 59 -7.65 1.45 3.03
CA SER A 59 -7.77 0.67 1.79
C SER A 59 -6.63 -0.34 1.61
N TYR A 60 -5.40 0.06 1.95
CA TYR A 60 -4.25 -0.86 1.90
C TYR A 60 -4.42 -2.05 2.86
N ILE A 61 -4.79 -1.78 4.11
CA ILE A 61 -4.92 -2.85 5.12
C ILE A 61 -6.08 -3.79 4.76
N ASN A 62 -7.18 -3.25 4.25
CA ASN A 62 -8.33 -4.06 3.85
C ASN A 62 -8.02 -4.92 2.62
N SER A 63 -7.29 -4.39 1.62
CA SER A 63 -6.85 -5.20 0.47
C SER A 63 -5.92 -6.32 0.90
N MET A 64 -4.97 -6.05 1.80
CA MET A 64 -4.10 -7.10 2.36
C MET A 64 -4.90 -8.17 3.13
N LYS A 65 -5.89 -7.77 3.94
CA LYS A 65 -6.78 -8.71 4.64
C LYS A 65 -7.56 -9.59 3.67
N GLN A 66 -8.04 -9.03 2.55
CA GLN A 66 -8.75 -9.80 1.53
C GLN A 66 -7.82 -10.84 0.89
N LEU A 67 -6.64 -10.41 0.48
CA LEU A 67 -5.63 -11.29 -0.14
C LEU A 67 -5.15 -12.39 0.82
N CYS A 68 -5.00 -12.12 2.12
CA CYS A 68 -4.66 -13.13 3.13
C CYS A 68 -5.73 -14.21 3.30
N LYS A 69 -7.00 -13.87 3.10
CA LYS A 69 -8.12 -14.80 3.31
C LYS A 69 -8.34 -15.72 2.12
N ASP A 70 -7.82 -15.35 0.95
CA ASP A 70 -8.05 -16.10 -0.27
C ASP A 70 -6.87 -17.04 -0.58
N PRO A 71 -7.07 -18.37 -0.58
CA PRO A 71 -6.01 -19.33 -0.87
C PRO A 71 -5.49 -19.23 -2.31
N ARG A 72 -6.18 -18.53 -3.21
CA ARG A 72 -5.72 -18.29 -4.58
C ARG A 72 -4.51 -17.35 -4.62
N PHE A 73 -4.26 -16.57 -3.57
CA PHE A 73 -3.22 -15.55 -3.56
C PHE A 73 -1.81 -16.10 -3.38
N ILE A 74 -1.56 -16.87 -2.31
CA ILE A 74 -0.28 -17.58 -2.11
C ILE A 74 -0.48 -19.06 -2.47
N GLN A 75 0.00 -19.45 -3.64
CA GLN A 75 -0.06 -20.84 -4.10
C GLN A 75 1.32 -21.49 -3.96
N ILE A 76 1.62 -21.99 -2.76
CA ILE A 76 2.88 -22.69 -2.46
C ILE A 76 3.12 -23.88 -3.41
N SER A 77 2.04 -24.50 -3.92
CA SER A 77 2.10 -25.58 -4.91
C SER A 77 2.67 -25.18 -6.27
N LYS A 78 2.74 -23.87 -6.60
CA LYS A 78 3.23 -23.35 -7.89
C LYS A 78 4.64 -22.75 -7.85
N THR A 79 5.32 -22.84 -6.71
CA THR A 79 6.63 -22.20 -6.46
C THR A 79 7.71 -22.50 -7.52
N PHE A 80 7.60 -23.62 -8.24
CA PHE A 80 8.58 -24.05 -9.25
C PHE A 80 8.17 -23.77 -10.71
N SER A 81 7.07 -23.06 -10.97
CA SER A 81 6.58 -22.79 -12.33
C SER A 81 6.24 -21.31 -12.56
N ASP A 82 5.17 -20.81 -11.95
CA ASP A 82 4.56 -19.51 -12.26
C ASP A 82 4.85 -18.41 -11.21
N GLY A 83 5.59 -18.74 -10.15
CA GLY A 83 5.80 -17.88 -8.98
C GLY A 83 4.81 -18.13 -7.84
N LEU A 84 5.21 -17.77 -6.62
CA LEU A 84 4.45 -18.05 -5.38
C LEU A 84 3.15 -17.22 -5.28
N MET A 85 3.10 -16.09 -5.96
CA MET A 85 2.06 -15.07 -5.84
C MET A 85 1.24 -15.03 -7.12
N ASN A 86 -0.07 -15.22 -7.00
CA ASN A 86 -0.98 -15.06 -8.13
C ASN A 86 -1.22 -13.58 -8.41
N LEU A 87 -0.45 -13.01 -9.33
CA LEU A 87 -0.50 -11.58 -9.67
C LEU A 87 -1.80 -11.20 -10.38
N ASP A 88 -2.40 -12.09 -11.17
CA ASP A 88 -3.69 -11.83 -11.83
C ASP A 88 -4.79 -11.66 -10.79
N PHE A 89 -4.81 -12.52 -9.77
CA PHE A 89 -5.75 -12.39 -8.66
C PHE A 89 -5.47 -11.13 -7.82
N PHE A 90 -4.21 -10.77 -7.63
CA PHE A 90 -3.85 -9.51 -6.97
C PHE A 90 -4.41 -8.29 -7.70
N ILE A 91 -4.22 -8.23 -9.03
CA ILE A 91 -4.72 -7.15 -9.89
C ILE A 91 -6.25 -7.14 -9.87
N GLU A 92 -6.90 -8.31 -9.96
CA GLU A 92 -8.36 -8.42 -9.88
C GLU A 92 -8.92 -7.81 -8.58
N VAL A 93 -8.32 -8.12 -7.43
CA VAL A 93 -8.72 -7.55 -6.13
C VAL A 93 -8.50 -6.04 -6.11
N ALA A 94 -7.36 -5.56 -6.63
CA ALA A 94 -7.06 -4.14 -6.70
C ALA A 94 -8.03 -3.37 -7.60
N GLU A 95 -8.43 -3.92 -8.75
CA GLU A 95 -9.32 -3.25 -9.70
C GLU A 95 -10.79 -3.31 -9.30
N LYS A 96 -11.24 -4.44 -8.74
CA LYS A 96 -12.67 -4.67 -8.47
C LYS A 96 -13.10 -4.33 -7.05
N GLU A 97 -12.25 -4.63 -6.06
CA GLU A 97 -12.62 -4.49 -4.65
C GLU A 97 -12.01 -3.25 -3.99
N PHE A 98 -10.78 -2.89 -4.38
CA PHE A 98 -10.05 -1.75 -3.81
C PHE A 98 -9.51 -0.78 -4.87
N PRO A 99 -10.37 -0.30 -5.81
CA PRO A 99 -9.93 0.60 -6.86
C PRO A 99 -9.34 1.87 -6.27
N PHE A 100 -8.28 2.36 -6.90
CA PHE A 100 -7.75 3.68 -6.58
C PHE A 100 -8.72 4.75 -7.09
N ASP A 101 -9.12 5.65 -6.21
CA ASP A 101 -10.05 6.73 -6.53
C ASP A 101 -9.27 7.92 -7.08
N MET A 102 -9.41 8.16 -8.39
CA MET A 102 -8.74 9.26 -9.08
C MET A 102 -9.43 10.62 -8.86
N GLU A 103 -10.68 10.65 -8.37
CA GLU A 103 -11.40 11.90 -8.12
C GLU A 103 -11.02 12.51 -6.77
N THR A 104 -10.68 11.66 -5.79
CA THR A 104 -10.24 12.09 -4.46
C THR A 104 -8.72 12.25 -4.34
N ALA A 105 -7.97 11.99 -5.42
CA ALA A 105 -6.51 12.06 -5.49
C ALA A 105 -5.95 13.44 -5.86
#